data_AF-A0A1L8DN81-F1
#
_entry.id   AF-A0A1L8DN81-F1
#
_cell.length_a   1.000
_cell.length_b   1.000
_cell.length_c   1.000
_cell.angle_alpha   90.00
_cell.angle_beta   90.00
_cell.angle_gamma   90.00
#
_symmetry.space_group_name_H-M   'P 1'
#
loop_
_entity.id
_entity.type
_entity.pdbx_description
1 polymer ?
#
loop_
_entity_poly.entity_id
_entity_poly.type
_entity_poly.pdbx_seq_one_letter_code
_entity_poly.pdbx_strand_id
1 'polypeptide(L)'
;IFSGPVYSGKDRHTAEVVAFYLGTILNLRWTPISVGRRIDLKEVYRKADTELRDTMEVRTDSRYCVYGKCFYCRDTEAVCGEDDTNVVEGVLLLLVPGRIAKDRSPWQRTYRDNIKAQWEDDEGYCDVVKEKLSETRLLDLIDASVFDFLIQNGDRHHYETRNERVLLMDNGKGFGNPSVDFIDILAPLYQCCQLRRSTWYRLTLFSGGSLTETLEDLTKYDLLYPILTDEHLEAIERRLLLVYSTVEICLHKYGESVLK
;
A
#
# COMPACT_ATOMS: atom_id res chain seq x y z
N ILE A 1 2.75 -14.76 -4.80
CA ILE A 1 2.08 -15.08 -3.52
C ILE A 1 3.14 -15.15 -2.43
N PHE A 2 3.00 -14.39 -1.35
CA PHE A 2 3.86 -14.42 -0.17
C PHE A 2 3.11 -15.06 1.00
N SER A 3 3.77 -15.98 1.69
CA SER A 3 3.27 -16.63 2.90
C SER A 3 3.91 -16.03 4.16
N GLY A 4 3.21 -16.08 5.28
CA GLY A 4 3.70 -15.60 6.58
C GLY A 4 3.00 -14.31 7.03
N PRO A 5 3.63 -13.53 7.92
CA PRO A 5 3.09 -12.26 8.39
C PRO A 5 2.79 -11.30 7.24
N VAL A 6 1.75 -10.49 7.38
CA VAL A 6 1.25 -9.57 6.33
C VAL A 6 2.27 -8.54 5.82
N TYR A 7 3.31 -8.24 6.61
CA TYR A 7 4.40 -7.30 6.25
C TYR A 7 5.61 -7.99 5.58
N SER A 8 5.54 -9.30 5.36
CA SER A 8 6.61 -10.10 4.77
C SER A 8 6.78 -9.84 3.28
N GLY A 9 7.97 -10.17 2.76
CA GLY A 9 8.28 -10.05 1.35
C GLY A 9 8.84 -8.69 0.96
N LYS A 10 9.20 -8.58 -0.33
CA LYS A 10 9.78 -7.37 -0.94
C LYS A 10 8.68 -6.41 -1.38
N ASP A 11 9.08 -5.16 -1.58
CA ASP A 11 8.21 -4.17 -2.23
C ASP A 11 7.97 -4.57 -3.68
N ARG A 12 6.73 -4.38 -4.13
CA ARG A 12 6.25 -4.71 -5.46
C ARG A 12 5.92 -3.44 -6.20
N HIS A 13 6.55 -3.25 -7.35
CA HIS A 13 6.31 -2.10 -8.21
C HIS A 13 4.85 -2.01 -8.67
N THR A 14 4.20 -3.16 -8.94
CA THR A 14 2.78 -3.24 -9.30
C THR A 14 1.86 -2.71 -8.20
N ALA A 15 2.21 -2.92 -6.92
CA ALA A 15 1.42 -2.45 -5.79
C ALA A 15 1.39 -0.92 -5.70
N GLU A 16 2.52 -0.26 -5.97
CA GLU A 16 2.58 1.21 -6.02
C GLU A 16 1.74 1.79 -7.16
N VAL A 17 1.80 1.15 -8.33
CA VAL A 17 1.01 1.60 -9.50
C VAL A 17 -0.48 1.45 -9.19
N VAL A 18 -0.91 0.28 -8.72
CA VAL A 18 -2.32 0.06 -8.36
C VAL A 18 -2.77 0.98 -7.24
N ALA A 19 -1.93 1.21 -6.23
CA ALA A 19 -2.24 2.13 -5.13
C ALA A 19 -2.58 3.53 -5.65
N PHE A 20 -1.83 4.05 -6.63
CA PHE A 20 -2.14 5.33 -7.27
C PHE A 20 -3.51 5.35 -7.95
N TYR A 21 -3.81 4.35 -8.78
CA TYR A 21 -5.10 4.27 -9.47
C TYR A 21 -6.25 4.09 -8.49
N LEU A 22 -6.12 3.16 -7.53
CA LEU A 22 -7.15 2.91 -6.52
C LEU A 22 -7.39 4.13 -5.64
N GLY A 23 -6.33 4.83 -5.22
CA GLY A 23 -6.45 6.09 -4.48
C GLY A 23 -7.23 7.13 -5.25
N THR A 24 -6.97 7.25 -6.56
CA THR A 24 -7.72 8.12 -7.47
C THR A 24 -9.20 7.71 -7.58
N ILE A 25 -9.48 6.42 -7.79
CA ILE A 25 -10.84 5.88 -7.90
C ILE A 25 -11.63 6.12 -6.62
N LEU A 26 -11.03 5.90 -5.46
CA LEU A 26 -11.68 6.11 -4.16
C LEU A 26 -11.67 7.59 -3.72
N ASN A 27 -11.15 8.49 -4.55
CA ASN A 27 -10.97 9.91 -4.24
C ASN A 27 -10.24 10.12 -2.89
N LEU A 28 -9.39 9.15 -2.53
CA LEU A 28 -8.49 9.23 -1.42
C LEU A 28 -7.34 10.08 -1.87
N ARG A 29 -7.33 11.30 -1.37
CA ARG A 29 -6.35 12.26 -1.80
C ARG A 29 -4.97 11.76 -1.28
N TRP A 30 -3.94 11.83 -2.14
CA TRP A 30 -2.50 11.92 -1.78
C TRP A 30 -1.71 10.60 -1.81
N THR A 31 -2.08 9.70 -2.70
CA THR A 31 -1.14 8.72 -3.29
C THR A 31 -0.23 9.44 -4.31
N PRO A 32 1.09 9.23 -4.31
CA PRO A 32 1.97 9.74 -5.37
C PRO A 32 1.54 9.26 -6.75
N ILE A 33 1.68 10.11 -7.77
CA ILE A 33 1.49 9.67 -9.16
C ILE A 33 2.55 8.61 -9.44
N SER A 34 2.09 7.43 -9.83
CA SER A 34 2.93 6.25 -10.01
C SER A 34 2.64 5.62 -11.36
N VAL A 35 3.69 5.34 -12.13
CA VAL A 35 3.57 4.73 -13.46
C VAL A 35 4.57 3.59 -13.61
N GLY A 36 4.13 2.51 -14.23
CA GLY A 36 4.98 1.40 -14.59
C GLY A 36 5.93 1.76 -15.73
N ARG A 37 7.17 1.23 -15.67
CA ARG A 37 8.17 1.46 -16.72
C ARG A 37 9.10 0.26 -16.88
N ARG A 38 9.50 0.03 -18.13
CA ARG A 38 10.59 -0.86 -18.53
C ARG A 38 11.88 -0.05 -18.68
N ILE A 39 12.93 -0.46 -17.98
CA ILE A 39 14.20 0.26 -17.88
C ILE A 39 15.34 -0.67 -18.29
N ASP A 40 16.17 -0.24 -19.24
CA ASP A 40 17.40 -0.94 -19.62
C ASP A 40 18.50 -0.69 -18.57
N LEU A 41 18.90 -1.74 -17.83
CA LEU A 41 19.95 -1.64 -16.81
C LEU A 41 21.32 -1.29 -17.39
N LYS A 42 21.58 -1.57 -18.67
CA LYS A 42 22.81 -1.14 -19.33
C LYS A 42 22.82 0.37 -19.53
N GLU A 43 21.68 0.97 -19.84
CA GLU A 43 21.54 2.43 -19.88
C GLU A 43 21.73 3.05 -18.49
N VAL A 44 21.14 2.44 -17.46
CA VAL A 44 21.32 2.85 -16.06
C VAL A 44 22.80 2.81 -15.68
N TYR A 45 23.50 1.69 -15.94
CA TYR A 45 24.93 1.53 -15.64
C TYR A 45 25.81 2.65 -16.22
N ARG A 46 25.53 3.04 -17.48
CA ARG A 46 26.25 4.12 -18.18
C ARG A 46 26.04 5.48 -17.53
N LYS A 47 24.86 5.74 -16.95
CA LYS A 47 24.49 7.04 -16.36
C LYS A 47 24.61 7.08 -14.83
N ALA A 48 24.77 5.93 -14.19
CA ALA A 48 24.88 5.79 -12.74
C ALA A 48 26.07 6.59 -12.20
N ASP A 49 25.91 7.13 -10.98
CA ASP A 49 27.04 7.59 -10.20
C ASP A 49 27.91 6.41 -9.75
N THR A 50 29.07 6.70 -9.15
CA THR A 50 30.00 5.68 -8.68
C THR A 50 29.36 4.74 -7.66
N GLU A 51 28.53 5.27 -6.75
CA GLU A 51 27.95 4.49 -5.66
C GLU A 51 26.99 3.42 -6.17
N LEU A 52 26.08 3.78 -7.08
CA LEU A 52 25.16 2.83 -7.70
C LEU A 52 25.93 1.89 -8.63
N ARG A 53 26.84 2.40 -9.46
CA ARG A 53 27.59 1.60 -10.43
C ARG A 53 28.42 0.50 -9.77
N ASP A 54 29.02 0.77 -8.60
CA ASP A 54 29.79 -0.22 -7.83
C ASP A 54 28.92 -1.40 -7.33
N THR A 55 27.60 -1.25 -7.32
CA THR A 55 26.64 -2.31 -6.97
C THR A 55 25.99 -2.98 -8.18
N MET A 56 26.45 -2.65 -9.39
CA MET A 56 25.97 -3.24 -10.63
C MET A 56 26.97 -4.26 -11.15
N GLU A 57 26.49 -5.47 -11.41
CA GLU A 57 27.30 -6.57 -11.92
C GLU A 57 26.93 -6.89 -13.36
N VAL A 58 27.94 -7.23 -14.16
CA VAL A 58 27.73 -7.86 -15.47
C VAL A 58 27.93 -9.36 -15.30
N ARG A 59 26.83 -10.12 -15.32
CA ARG A 59 26.81 -11.58 -15.26
C ARG A 59 26.74 -12.16 -16.68
N THR A 60 27.25 -13.38 -16.85
CA THR A 60 27.21 -14.14 -18.12
C THR A 60 27.59 -13.30 -19.36
N ASP A 61 28.67 -12.53 -19.24
CA ASP A 61 29.29 -11.68 -20.27
C ASP A 61 28.43 -10.55 -20.90
N SER A 62 27.14 -10.43 -20.57
CA SER A 62 26.29 -9.36 -21.12
C SER A 62 25.04 -8.99 -20.30
N ARG A 63 24.74 -9.69 -19.21
CA ARG A 63 23.54 -9.46 -18.40
C ARG A 63 23.82 -8.49 -17.25
N TYR A 64 23.11 -7.38 -17.20
CA TYR A 64 23.27 -6.39 -16.15
C TYR A 64 22.36 -6.71 -14.96
N CYS A 65 22.92 -6.69 -13.76
CA CYS A 65 22.20 -6.85 -12.50
C CYS A 65 22.55 -5.70 -11.55
N VAL A 66 21.67 -5.42 -10.59
CA VAL A 66 21.88 -4.39 -9.56
C VAL A 66 21.33 -4.88 -8.23
N TYR A 67 22.09 -4.68 -7.14
CA TYR A 67 21.62 -4.97 -5.78
C TYR A 67 21.51 -3.72 -4.90
N GLY A 68 22.23 -2.63 -5.20
CA GLY A 68 22.13 -1.36 -4.48
C GLY A 68 22.73 -1.37 -3.07
N LYS A 69 22.61 -0.24 -2.35
CA LYS A 69 23.02 -0.11 -0.94
C LYS A 69 21.81 0.22 -0.08
N CYS A 70 21.34 -0.77 0.67
CA CYS A 70 20.23 -0.63 1.62
C CYS A 70 20.36 -1.69 2.71
N PHE A 71 19.54 -1.59 3.77
CA PHE A 71 19.59 -2.49 4.92
C PHE A 71 19.45 -3.99 4.55
N TYR A 72 18.66 -4.29 3.51
CA TYR A 72 18.42 -5.66 3.03
C TYR A 72 19.14 -5.99 1.71
N CYS A 73 19.95 -5.07 1.16
CA CYS A 73 20.54 -5.25 -0.16
C CYS A 73 21.76 -6.17 -0.09
N ARG A 74 21.77 -7.21 -0.93
CA ARG A 74 22.85 -8.21 -1.05
C ARG A 74 23.02 -8.61 -2.51
N ASP A 75 24.25 -8.96 -2.89
CA ASP A 75 24.60 -9.48 -4.22
C ASP A 75 23.80 -10.74 -4.61
N THR A 76 23.49 -11.59 -3.63
CA THR A 76 22.64 -12.78 -3.79
C THR A 76 21.17 -12.46 -4.09
N GLU A 77 20.76 -11.21 -3.88
CA GLU A 77 19.38 -10.72 -4.08
C GLU A 77 19.26 -9.70 -5.21
N ALA A 78 20.27 -9.62 -6.08
CA ALA A 78 20.31 -8.68 -7.19
C ALA A 78 19.11 -8.84 -8.13
N VAL A 79 18.60 -7.70 -8.60
CA VAL A 79 17.62 -7.64 -9.68
C VAL A 79 18.38 -7.62 -10.99
N CYS A 80 18.11 -8.60 -11.85
CA CYS A 80 18.78 -8.74 -13.13
C CYS A 80 17.82 -8.47 -14.28
N GLY A 81 18.30 -7.78 -15.31
CA GLY A 81 17.55 -7.59 -16.54
C GLY A 81 17.28 -8.92 -17.25
N GLU A 82 16.34 -8.93 -18.18
CA GLU A 82 16.14 -10.05 -19.11
C GLU A 82 17.42 -10.31 -19.92
N ASP A 83 17.67 -11.58 -20.27
CA ASP A 83 18.96 -12.02 -20.85
C ASP A 83 19.32 -11.30 -22.16
N ASP A 84 18.32 -11.00 -23.01
CA ASP A 84 18.55 -10.38 -24.32
C ASP A 84 18.49 -8.84 -24.30
N THR A 85 17.68 -8.26 -23.41
CA THR A 85 17.33 -6.83 -23.47
C THR A 85 17.95 -6.02 -22.34
N ASN A 86 18.40 -6.66 -21.25
CA ASN A 86 18.78 -6.01 -19.99
C ASN A 86 17.66 -5.18 -19.35
N VAL A 87 16.42 -5.39 -19.78
CA VAL A 87 15.26 -4.65 -19.29
C VAL A 87 14.79 -5.23 -17.97
N VAL A 88 14.45 -4.34 -17.03
CA VAL A 88 13.69 -4.66 -15.82
C VAL A 88 12.41 -3.84 -15.79
N GLU A 89 11.36 -4.43 -15.22
CA GLU A 89 10.14 -3.72 -14.88
C GLU A 89 10.27 -3.04 -13.53
N GLY A 90 9.74 -1.83 -13.42
CA GLY A 90 9.75 -1.04 -12.20
C GLY A 90 8.68 0.04 -12.22
N VAL A 91 8.63 0.82 -11.15
CA VAL A 91 7.69 1.93 -11.00
C VAL A 91 8.46 3.24 -10.85
N LEU A 92 7.96 4.29 -11.49
CA LEU A 92 8.40 5.65 -11.26
C LEU A 92 7.37 6.38 -10.42
N LEU A 93 7.78 6.87 -9.26
CA LEU A 93 6.95 7.67 -8.36
C LEU A 93 7.31 9.14 -8.53
N LEU A 94 6.30 9.99 -8.75
CA LEU A 94 6.50 11.43 -8.73
C LEU A 94 6.77 11.88 -7.31
N LEU A 95 7.92 12.53 -7.11
CA LEU A 95 8.30 13.09 -5.82
C LEU A 95 7.25 14.09 -5.34
N VAL A 96 6.74 13.88 -4.13
CA VAL A 96 5.82 14.79 -3.48
C VAL A 96 6.60 16.04 -3.04
N PRO A 97 6.31 17.23 -3.61
CA PRO A 97 7.07 18.42 -3.28
C PRO A 97 6.69 18.96 -1.89
N GLY A 98 7.65 19.66 -1.28
CA GLY A 98 7.49 20.35 -0.01
C GLY A 98 7.94 19.53 1.20
N ARG A 99 7.72 20.09 2.38
CA ARG A 99 8.08 19.43 3.64
C ARG A 99 7.06 18.34 3.97
N ILE A 100 7.57 17.15 4.25
CA ILE A 100 6.80 16.00 4.71
C ILE A 100 7.19 15.75 6.17
N ALA A 101 6.20 15.63 7.05
CA ALA A 101 6.41 15.17 8.42
C ALA A 101 6.13 13.68 8.50
N LYS A 102 6.81 12.98 9.40
CA LYS A 102 6.67 11.54 9.58
C LYS A 102 6.33 11.24 11.04
N ASP A 103 5.23 10.54 11.24
CA ASP A 103 4.71 10.16 12.54
C ASP A 103 4.61 8.63 12.65
N ARG A 104 4.63 8.08 13.86
CA ARG A 104 4.38 6.65 14.09
C ARG A 104 2.89 6.36 14.02
N SER A 105 2.52 5.28 13.34
CA SER A 105 1.14 4.79 13.35
C SER A 105 0.76 4.30 14.75
N PRO A 106 -0.39 4.71 15.32
CA PRO A 106 -0.88 4.15 16.57
C PRO A 106 -1.16 2.64 16.49
N TRP A 107 -1.44 2.13 15.28
CA TRP A 107 -1.66 0.71 15.00
C TRP A 107 -0.42 0.03 14.41
N GLN A 108 0.77 0.58 14.70
CA GLN A 108 2.04 -0.08 14.35
C GLN A 108 2.12 -1.46 15.02
N ARG A 109 2.57 -2.45 14.24
CA ARG A 109 2.90 -3.80 14.74
C ARG A 109 4.23 -3.81 15.48
N THR A 110 4.46 -4.84 16.29
CA THR A 110 5.73 -4.99 17.04
C THR A 110 6.89 -5.48 16.17
N TYR A 111 6.60 -6.12 15.03
CA TYR A 111 7.57 -6.81 14.18
C TYR A 111 8.40 -7.88 14.90
N ARG A 112 7.84 -8.44 15.97
CA ARG A 112 8.48 -9.47 16.79
C ARG A 112 7.55 -10.65 16.94
N ASP A 113 8.08 -11.83 16.68
CA ASP A 113 7.33 -13.07 16.84
C ASP A 113 6.84 -13.21 18.29
N ASN A 114 5.58 -13.62 18.45
CA ASN A 114 4.92 -13.85 19.74
C ASN A 114 4.80 -12.62 20.65
N ILE A 115 5.04 -11.41 20.15
CA ILE A 115 4.80 -10.17 20.91
C ILE A 115 3.71 -9.38 20.21
N LYS A 116 2.56 -9.26 20.86
CA LYS A 116 1.44 -8.46 20.38
C LYS A 116 1.65 -6.97 20.68
N ALA A 117 1.16 -6.11 19.79
CA ALA A 117 1.03 -4.69 20.07
C ALA A 117 -0.16 -4.43 21.01
N GLN A 118 -0.15 -3.30 21.71
CA GLN A 118 -1.23 -2.96 22.65
C GLN A 118 -2.62 -3.01 21.99
N TRP A 119 -2.74 -2.50 20.76
CA TRP A 119 -3.98 -2.48 20.01
C TRP A 119 -4.50 -3.87 19.62
N GLU A 120 -3.68 -4.92 19.69
CA GLU A 120 -4.08 -6.30 19.41
C GLU A 120 -4.73 -6.99 20.63
N ASP A 121 -4.52 -6.46 21.84
CA ASP A 121 -5.06 -7.01 23.09
C ASP A 121 -6.12 -6.11 23.75
N ASP A 122 -6.06 -4.80 23.52
CA ASP A 122 -6.94 -3.79 24.14
C ASP A 122 -8.12 -3.43 23.22
N GLU A 123 -9.32 -3.92 23.54
CA GLU A 123 -10.56 -3.59 22.83
C GLU A 123 -10.93 -2.11 22.90
N GLY A 124 -10.48 -1.39 23.94
CA GLY A 124 -10.70 0.05 24.15
C GLY A 124 -9.59 0.94 23.58
N TYR A 125 -8.63 0.38 22.84
CA TYR A 125 -7.42 1.08 22.42
C TYR A 125 -7.70 2.40 21.67
N CYS A 126 -8.75 2.46 20.85
CA CYS A 126 -9.06 3.67 20.10
C CYS A 126 -9.36 4.88 21.00
N ASP A 127 -9.89 4.70 22.21
CA ASP A 127 -10.16 5.83 23.10
C ASP A 127 -8.86 6.50 23.57
N VAL A 128 -7.81 5.70 23.81
CA VAL A 128 -6.45 6.20 24.09
C VAL A 128 -5.87 6.93 22.87
N VAL A 129 -6.18 6.49 21.66
CA VAL A 129 -5.72 7.15 20.43
C VAL A 129 -6.43 8.49 20.21
N LYS A 130 -7.74 8.57 20.47
CA LYS A 130 -8.55 9.80 20.36
C LYS A 130 -8.04 10.92 21.26
N GLU A 131 -7.47 10.61 22.41
CA GLU A 131 -6.86 11.62 23.31
C GLU A 131 -5.58 12.24 22.74
N LYS A 132 -4.89 11.54 21.83
CA LYS A 132 -3.57 11.93 21.31
C LYS A 132 -3.63 12.56 19.92
N LEU A 133 -4.67 12.27 19.14
CA LEU A 133 -4.81 12.70 17.76
C LEU A 133 -6.00 13.65 17.59
N SER A 134 -5.88 14.59 16.66
CA SER A 134 -7.04 15.36 16.22
C SER A 134 -8.03 14.43 15.50
N GLU A 135 -9.32 14.78 15.52
CA GLU A 135 -10.36 14.02 14.81
C GLU A 135 -10.05 13.90 13.31
N THR A 136 -9.54 14.98 12.69
CA THR A 136 -9.13 14.94 11.27
C THR A 136 -8.01 13.94 11.02
N ARG A 137 -7.00 13.88 11.90
CA ARG A 137 -5.90 12.92 11.76
C ARG A 137 -6.38 11.49 11.99
N LEU A 138 -7.22 11.27 13.00
CA LEU A 138 -7.80 9.96 13.28
C LEU A 138 -8.58 9.43 12.07
N LEU A 139 -9.49 10.23 11.54
CA LEU A 139 -10.27 9.86 10.37
C LEU A 139 -9.36 9.62 9.15
N ASP A 140 -8.27 10.39 8.95
CA ASP A 140 -7.29 10.13 7.89
C ASP A 140 -6.64 8.75 8.01
N LEU A 141 -6.29 8.34 9.23
CA LEU A 141 -5.73 7.01 9.48
C LEU A 141 -6.76 5.90 9.29
N ILE A 142 -8.04 6.15 9.57
CA ILE A 142 -9.11 5.18 9.30
C ILE A 142 -9.32 5.03 7.79
N ASP A 143 -9.38 6.12 7.02
CA ASP A 143 -9.44 6.06 5.56
C ASP A 143 -8.21 5.32 4.99
N ALA A 144 -7.01 5.58 5.53
CA ALA A 144 -5.79 4.86 5.16
C ALA A 144 -5.88 3.36 5.49
N SER A 145 -6.48 2.98 6.61
CA SER A 145 -6.66 1.56 6.98
C SER A 145 -7.61 0.81 6.05
N VAL A 146 -8.67 1.48 5.59
CA VAL A 146 -9.58 0.92 4.57
C VAL A 146 -8.82 0.70 3.27
N PHE A 147 -8.06 1.69 2.83
CA PHE A 147 -7.22 1.60 1.64
C PHE A 147 -6.18 0.47 1.74
N ASP A 148 -5.42 0.46 2.83
CA ASP A 148 -4.41 -0.54 3.13
C ASP A 148 -5.01 -1.95 3.18
N PHE A 149 -6.21 -2.11 3.71
CA PHE A 149 -6.88 -3.41 3.73
C PHE A 149 -7.22 -3.89 2.32
N LEU A 150 -7.78 -3.03 1.47
CA LEU A 150 -8.09 -3.40 0.07
C LEU A 150 -6.84 -3.87 -0.69
N ILE A 151 -5.73 -3.15 -0.53
CA ILE A 151 -4.45 -3.50 -1.15
C ILE A 151 -3.65 -4.54 -0.35
N GLN A 152 -4.12 -4.98 0.82
CA GLN A 152 -3.38 -5.87 1.74
C GLN A 152 -2.00 -5.34 2.17
N ASN A 153 -1.88 -4.04 2.45
CA ASN A 153 -0.68 -3.44 3.01
C ASN A 153 -0.75 -3.45 4.55
N GLY A 154 -0.14 -4.46 5.17
CA GLY A 154 -0.08 -4.54 6.63
C GLY A 154 1.16 -3.91 7.26
N ASP A 155 1.92 -3.10 6.51
CA ASP A 155 3.23 -2.57 6.90
C ASP A 155 3.26 -1.04 7.11
N ARG A 156 2.11 -0.37 7.22
CA ARG A 156 2.03 1.09 7.50
C ARG A 156 2.33 1.41 8.97
N HIS A 157 3.58 1.24 9.36
CA HIS A 157 4.07 1.49 10.71
C HIS A 157 4.43 2.95 11.00
N HIS A 158 4.74 3.70 9.95
CA HIS A 158 4.76 5.15 9.98
C HIS A 158 3.77 5.68 8.95
N TYR A 159 3.41 6.95 9.11
CA TYR A 159 2.67 7.65 8.08
C TYR A 159 3.24 9.06 7.90
N GLU A 160 3.22 9.50 6.66
CA GLU A 160 3.69 10.79 6.24
C GLU A 160 2.54 11.79 6.20
N THR A 161 2.84 13.06 6.45
CA THR A 161 1.84 14.13 6.40
C THR A 161 2.36 15.36 5.69
N ARG A 162 1.45 16.05 5.01
CA ARG A 162 1.67 17.36 4.42
C ARG A 162 0.42 18.20 4.62
N ASN A 163 0.58 19.48 4.95
CA ASN A 163 -0.55 20.37 5.25
C ASN A 163 -1.60 19.70 6.16
N GLU A 164 -1.11 19.06 7.23
CA GLU A 164 -1.88 18.34 8.26
C GLU A 164 -2.61 17.06 7.83
N ARG A 165 -2.62 16.70 6.54
CA ARG A 165 -3.26 15.49 6.02
C ARG A 165 -2.28 14.36 5.79
N VAL A 166 -2.75 13.13 5.96
CA VAL A 166 -1.97 11.91 5.70
C VAL A 166 -1.71 11.71 4.21
N LEU A 167 -0.49 11.30 3.88
CA LEU A 167 -0.10 10.84 2.55
C LEU A 167 -0.17 9.32 2.49
N LEU A 168 -0.67 8.78 1.38
CA LEU A 168 -0.68 7.33 1.12
C LEU A 168 0.56 6.98 0.30
N MET A 169 1.73 7.13 0.92
CA MET A 169 3.04 6.80 0.34
C MET A 169 3.49 5.40 0.74
N ASP A 170 4.47 4.89 0.01
CA ASP A 170 5.16 3.61 0.24
C ASP A 170 4.19 2.42 0.40
N ASN A 171 3.48 2.12 -0.69
CA ASN A 171 2.45 1.07 -0.76
C ASN A 171 2.96 -0.24 -1.37
N GLY A 172 4.26 -0.35 -1.66
CA GLY A 172 4.92 -1.52 -2.27
C GLY A 172 4.71 -2.83 -1.53
N LYS A 173 4.30 -2.77 -0.25
CA LYS A 173 3.99 -3.93 0.58
C LYS A 173 2.59 -4.52 0.35
N GLY A 174 1.74 -3.90 -0.48
CA GLY A 174 0.42 -4.42 -0.86
C GLY A 174 0.44 -5.51 -1.93
N PHE A 175 -0.63 -6.31 -2.03
CA PHE A 175 -0.89 -7.40 -2.98
C PHE A 175 0.03 -8.61 -2.79
N GLY A 176 0.15 -9.09 -1.55
CA GLY A 176 1.07 -10.20 -1.23
C GLY A 176 0.47 -11.55 -1.51
N ASN A 177 -0.79 -11.71 -1.16
CA ASN A 177 -1.52 -12.96 -1.20
C ASN A 177 -3.00 -12.69 -1.50
N PRO A 178 -3.54 -13.10 -2.65
CA PRO A 178 -4.94 -12.88 -2.97
C PRO A 178 -5.88 -13.81 -2.19
N SER A 179 -5.37 -14.87 -1.58
CA SER A 179 -6.17 -15.93 -0.93
C SER A 179 -6.39 -15.71 0.57
N VAL A 180 -5.83 -14.66 1.16
CA VAL A 180 -5.93 -14.37 2.60
C VAL A 180 -6.30 -12.91 2.82
N ASP A 181 -7.20 -12.64 3.76
CA ASP A 181 -7.61 -11.29 4.15
C ASP A 181 -7.23 -11.06 5.61
N PHE A 182 -6.26 -10.16 5.83
CA PHE A 182 -5.75 -9.83 7.15
C PHE A 182 -6.64 -8.76 7.78
N ILE A 183 -7.69 -9.21 8.47
CA ILE A 183 -8.73 -8.32 9.04
C ILE A 183 -8.18 -7.28 10.01
N ASP A 184 -7.05 -7.58 10.65
CA ASP A 184 -6.40 -6.70 11.62
C ASP A 184 -5.85 -5.41 10.99
N ILE A 185 -5.67 -5.33 9.67
CA ILE A 185 -5.40 -4.06 8.98
C ILE A 185 -6.56 -3.07 9.19
N LEU A 186 -7.81 -3.55 9.28
CA LEU A 186 -9.00 -2.72 9.56
C LEU A 186 -9.16 -2.34 11.05
N ALA A 187 -8.19 -2.63 11.92
CA ALA A 187 -8.26 -2.27 13.34
C ALA A 187 -8.66 -0.82 13.63
N PRO A 188 -8.12 0.19 12.92
CA PRO A 188 -8.56 1.57 13.11
C PRO A 188 -10.08 1.74 12.87
N LEU A 189 -10.64 1.09 11.85
CA LEU A 189 -12.07 1.17 11.54
C LEU A 189 -12.92 0.45 12.60
N TYR A 190 -12.65 -0.82 12.89
CA TYR A 190 -13.52 -1.61 13.76
C TYR A 190 -13.37 -1.26 15.24
N GLN A 191 -12.23 -0.72 15.68
CA GLN A 191 -12.05 -0.26 17.06
C GLN A 191 -12.64 1.13 17.30
N CYS A 192 -12.48 2.04 16.33
CA CYS A 192 -12.96 3.41 16.49
C CYS A 192 -14.43 3.56 16.12
N CYS A 193 -14.95 2.71 15.22
CA CYS A 193 -16.28 2.83 14.61
C CYS A 193 -16.56 4.27 14.15
N GLN A 194 -15.62 4.84 13.42
CA GLN A 194 -15.74 6.15 12.78
C GLN A 194 -15.30 6.04 11.32
N LEU A 195 -16.02 6.66 10.41
CA LEU A 195 -15.64 6.74 8.99
C LEU A 195 -16.17 8.04 8.43
N ARG A 196 -15.44 8.67 7.50
CA ARG A 196 -15.99 9.86 6.83
C ARG A 196 -17.20 9.50 6.00
N ARG A 197 -18.26 10.31 6.09
CA ARG A 197 -19.42 10.23 5.19
C ARG A 197 -18.98 10.20 3.73
N SER A 198 -18.04 11.06 3.33
CA SER A 198 -17.51 11.09 1.96
C SER A 198 -16.87 9.77 1.54
N THR A 199 -16.10 9.13 2.42
CA THR A 199 -15.46 7.84 2.14
C THR A 199 -16.51 6.75 2.03
N TRP A 200 -17.46 6.68 2.96
CA TRP A 200 -18.56 5.72 2.92
C TRP A 200 -19.36 5.83 1.61
N TYR A 201 -19.84 7.03 1.27
CA TYR A 201 -20.58 7.24 0.03
C TYR A 201 -19.74 6.83 -1.18
N ARG A 202 -18.46 7.20 -1.22
CA ARG A 202 -17.58 6.85 -2.34
C ARG A 202 -17.39 5.35 -2.48
N LEU A 203 -17.19 4.62 -1.38
CA LEU A 203 -17.10 3.16 -1.41
C LEU A 203 -18.38 2.55 -1.96
N THR A 204 -19.56 2.96 -1.45
CA THR A 204 -20.85 2.39 -1.88
C THR A 204 -21.17 2.59 -3.37
N LEU A 205 -20.58 3.60 -4.04
CA LEU A 205 -20.70 3.75 -5.49
C LEU A 205 -20.09 2.58 -6.26
N PHE A 206 -19.12 1.89 -5.65
CA PHE A 206 -18.42 0.77 -6.23
C PHE A 206 -18.96 -0.60 -5.79
N SER A 207 -20.19 -0.66 -5.27
CA SER A 207 -20.82 -1.94 -4.94
C SER A 207 -21.07 -2.77 -6.20
N GLY A 208 -20.77 -4.07 -6.15
CA GLY A 208 -21.16 -5.01 -7.20
C GLY A 208 -20.15 -5.20 -8.33
N GLY A 209 -18.84 -5.07 -8.06
CA GLY A 209 -17.77 -5.36 -9.04
C GLY A 209 -17.20 -4.14 -9.78
N SER A 210 -17.84 -2.98 -9.66
CA SER A 210 -17.46 -1.80 -10.42
C SER A 210 -16.14 -1.17 -9.94
N LEU A 211 -15.63 -1.54 -8.75
CA LEU A 211 -14.30 -1.08 -8.30
C LEU A 211 -13.21 -1.67 -9.17
N THR A 212 -13.20 -3.00 -9.32
CA THR A 212 -12.19 -3.68 -10.13
C THR A 212 -12.36 -3.45 -11.62
N GLU A 213 -13.59 -3.39 -12.13
CA GLU A 213 -13.83 -3.05 -13.54
C GLU A 213 -13.24 -1.66 -13.88
N THR A 214 -13.49 -0.66 -13.03
CA THR A 214 -12.93 0.68 -13.21
C THR A 214 -11.40 0.67 -13.10
N LEU A 215 -10.85 -0.11 -12.16
CA LEU A 215 -9.40 -0.24 -11.98
C LEU A 215 -8.74 -0.87 -13.21
N GLU A 216 -9.31 -1.94 -13.75
CA GLU A 216 -8.83 -2.59 -14.98
C GLU A 216 -8.88 -1.65 -16.17
N ASP A 217 -10.00 -0.91 -16.34
CA ASP A 217 -10.14 0.05 -17.43
C ASP A 217 -9.11 1.17 -17.37
N LEU A 218 -8.80 1.69 -16.18
CA LEU A 218 -7.80 2.75 -16.00
C LEU A 218 -6.36 2.25 -16.15
N THR A 219 -6.09 1.01 -15.73
CA THR A 219 -4.74 0.43 -15.76
C THR A 219 -4.33 -0.08 -17.15
N LYS A 220 -5.26 -0.25 -18.09
CA LYS A 220 -4.97 -0.56 -19.52
C LYS A 220 -4.01 0.42 -20.20
N TYR A 221 -3.89 1.63 -19.66
CA TYR A 221 -3.02 2.67 -20.19
C TYR A 221 -1.60 2.66 -19.58
N ASP A 222 -1.37 1.85 -18.54
CA ASP A 222 -0.03 1.69 -17.96
C ASP A 222 0.83 0.77 -18.85
N LEU A 223 2.13 1.04 -18.93
CA LEU A 223 3.06 0.28 -19.76
C LEU A 223 3.31 -1.14 -19.24
N LEU A 224 2.96 -1.42 -17.98
CA LEU A 224 3.06 -2.74 -17.36
C LEU A 224 1.74 -3.49 -17.34
N TYR A 225 0.71 -3.06 -18.07
CA TYR A 225 -0.52 -3.81 -18.18
C TYR A 225 -0.28 -5.22 -18.77
N PRO A 226 -0.89 -6.30 -18.20
CA PRO A 226 -1.74 -6.31 -17.01
C PRO A 226 -0.95 -6.20 -15.69
N ILE A 227 -1.43 -5.37 -14.76
CA ILE A 227 -0.70 -5.04 -13.52
C ILE A 227 -1.01 -6.02 -12.37
N LEU A 228 -2.25 -6.51 -12.30
CA LEU A 228 -2.72 -7.49 -11.31
C LEU A 228 -3.22 -8.74 -12.00
N THR A 229 -3.21 -9.85 -11.26
CA THR A 229 -3.87 -11.10 -11.67
C THR A 229 -5.35 -11.07 -11.28
N ASP A 230 -6.15 -11.93 -11.92
CA ASP A 230 -7.58 -12.06 -11.66
C ASP A 230 -7.86 -12.37 -10.19
N GLU A 231 -7.04 -13.20 -9.53
CA GLU A 231 -7.22 -13.52 -8.11
C GLU A 231 -7.02 -12.30 -7.21
N HIS A 232 -6.13 -11.38 -7.59
CA HIS A 232 -5.93 -10.14 -6.86
C HIS A 232 -7.08 -9.15 -7.06
N LEU A 233 -7.70 -9.13 -8.24
CA LEU A 233 -8.92 -8.36 -8.50
C LEU A 233 -10.09 -8.92 -7.68
N GLU A 234 -10.34 -10.22 -7.74
CA GLU A 234 -11.37 -10.88 -6.92
C GLU A 234 -11.16 -10.63 -5.41
N ALA A 235 -9.90 -10.60 -4.96
CA ALA A 235 -9.58 -10.28 -3.57
C ALA A 235 -9.94 -8.84 -3.18
N ILE A 236 -9.78 -7.85 -4.08
CA ILE A 236 -10.19 -6.46 -3.81
C ILE A 236 -11.70 -6.40 -3.56
N GLU A 237 -12.51 -7.03 -4.42
CA GLU A 237 -13.98 -7.04 -4.27
C GLU A 237 -14.40 -7.75 -2.99
N ARG A 238 -13.81 -8.91 -2.69
CA ARG A 238 -14.06 -9.64 -1.45
C ARG A 238 -13.71 -8.80 -0.21
N ARG A 239 -12.59 -8.07 -0.23
CA ARG A 239 -12.18 -7.17 0.86
C ARG A 239 -13.11 -5.98 0.98
N LEU A 240 -13.59 -5.42 -0.13
CA LEU A 240 -14.59 -4.35 -0.11
C LEU A 240 -15.87 -4.78 0.62
N LEU A 241 -16.33 -6.03 0.42
CA LEU A 241 -17.47 -6.58 1.17
C LEU A 241 -17.20 -6.69 2.69
N LEU A 242 -15.97 -7.00 3.09
CA LEU A 242 -15.57 -7.03 4.50
C LEU A 242 -15.52 -5.62 5.11
N VAL A 243 -15.13 -4.60 4.33
CA VAL A 243 -15.23 -3.19 4.74
C VAL A 243 -16.69 -2.81 4.97
N TYR A 244 -17.59 -3.13 4.04
CA TYR A 244 -19.03 -2.88 4.22
C TYR A 244 -19.58 -3.56 5.46
N SER A 245 -19.26 -4.84 5.64
CA SER A 245 -19.70 -5.61 6.81
C SER A 245 -19.23 -4.97 8.13
N THR A 246 -17.99 -4.49 8.16
CA THR A 246 -17.42 -3.80 9.34
C THR A 246 -18.18 -2.50 9.64
N VAL A 247 -18.46 -1.69 8.62
CA VAL A 247 -19.21 -0.43 8.79
C VAL A 247 -20.64 -0.71 9.25
N GLU A 248 -21.32 -1.70 8.67
CA GLU A 248 -22.68 -2.09 9.07
C GLU A 248 -22.74 -2.56 10.52
N ILE A 249 -21.75 -3.33 10.99
CA ILE A 249 -21.65 -3.73 12.41
C ILE A 249 -21.50 -2.48 13.31
N CYS A 250 -20.65 -1.53 12.93
CA CYS A 250 -20.50 -0.28 13.67
C CYS A 250 -21.80 0.54 13.66
N LEU A 251 -22.48 0.67 12.52
CA LEU A 251 -23.75 1.38 12.38
C LEU A 251 -24.85 0.76 13.24
N HIS A 252 -24.94 -0.56 13.28
CA HIS A 252 -25.90 -1.26 14.14
C HIS A 252 -25.64 -0.98 15.63
N LYS A 253 -24.37 -0.85 16.04
CA LYS A 253 -23.99 -0.63 17.45
C LYS A 253 -24.11 0.84 17.89
N TYR A 254 -23.78 1.80 17.02
CA TYR A 254 -23.63 3.21 17.38
C TYR A 254 -24.49 4.18 16.55
N GLY A 255 -25.32 3.68 15.63
CA GLY A 255 -26.16 4.47 14.74
C GLY A 255 -25.36 5.34 13.77
N GLU A 256 -26.00 6.38 13.22
CA GLU A 256 -25.37 7.29 12.25
C GLU A 256 -24.17 8.08 12.79
N SER A 257 -23.93 8.06 14.10
CA SER A 257 -22.79 8.74 14.73
C SER A 257 -21.42 8.21 14.27
N VAL A 258 -21.40 7.00 13.67
CA VAL A 258 -20.25 6.38 13.01
C VAL A 258 -19.78 7.21 11.80
N LEU A 259 -20.72 7.79 11.05
CA LEU A 259 -20.43 8.52 9.83
C LEU A 259 -20.18 10.01 10.14
N LYS A 260 -18.90 10.38 10.18
CA LYS A 260 -18.41 11.73 10.48
C LYS A 260 -18.38 12.65 9.26
#